data_AF-A0AB39V4F4-F1
#
_entry.id   AF-A0AB39V4F4-F1
#
_cell.length_a   1.000
_cell.length_b   1.000
_cell.length_c   1.000
_cell.angle_alpha   90.00
_cell.angle_beta   90.00
_cell.angle_gamma   90.00
#
_symmetry.space_group_name_H-M   'P 1'
#
loop_
_entity.id
_entity.type
_entity.pdbx_description
1 polymer ?
#
loop_
_entity_poly.entity_id
_entity_poly.type
_entity_poly.pdbx_seq_one_letter_code
_entity_poly.pdbx_strand_id
1 'polypeptide(L)'
;MKKLKDYYDRFKSLNPQYSGIKLGIIVAVIIYFVAKIFFVVEISSSMIISLAVFVVSMTFHEVAHGYVAYKFGDDTAKRAGRITLNPLKHLDLTGIILPILILLSGFKFLVGWAKPVPVNFDNLNPPRRGLFCVAIAGIVVNFIISAISLVLLKVMGQYLDAENIFMTIFLYAYLINLLLGLFNLIPITPLDGGRIIYSFSGKKVMEFYNKIEKYGILIIFAIVYLGSTVLAQGFLTIADFFLKLAGINIALTF
;
A
#
# COMPACT_ATOMS: atom_id res chain seq x y z
N MET A 1 20.23 28.05 -5.79
CA MET A 1 21.30 27.47 -4.92
C MET A 1 21.09 27.72 -3.42
N LYS A 2 20.71 28.94 -2.96
CA LYS A 2 20.52 29.25 -1.52
C LYS A 2 19.55 28.30 -0.78
N LYS A 3 18.35 28.08 -1.33
CA LYS A 3 17.35 27.15 -0.75
C LYS A 3 17.82 25.69 -0.64
N LEU A 4 18.67 25.23 -1.56
CA LEU A 4 19.16 23.85 -1.56
C LEU A 4 20.20 23.64 -0.44
N LYS A 5 21.03 24.66 -0.21
CA LYS A 5 22.02 24.68 0.87
C LYS A 5 21.34 24.66 2.25
N ASP A 6 20.31 25.49 2.43
CA ASP A 6 19.53 25.52 3.68
C ASP A 6 18.85 24.17 3.98
N TYR A 7 18.34 23.49 2.94
CA TYR A 7 17.79 22.14 3.08
C TYR A 7 18.86 21.09 3.45
N TYR A 8 20.02 21.14 2.80
CA TYR A 8 21.14 20.25 3.09
C TYR A 8 21.65 20.42 4.52
N ASP A 9 21.84 21.67 4.96
CA ASP A 9 22.34 21.98 6.31
C ASP A 9 21.32 21.57 7.39
N ARG A 10 20.02 21.75 7.13
CA ARG A 10 18.94 21.30 8.02
C ARG A 10 18.81 19.77 8.05
N PHE A 11 19.01 19.09 6.93
CA PHE A 11 18.95 17.62 6.90
C PHE A 11 20.18 17.00 7.57
N LYS A 12 21.36 17.60 7.39
CA LYS A 12 22.62 17.19 8.05
C LYS A 12 22.55 17.37 9.56
N SER A 13 21.93 18.45 10.06
CA SER A 13 21.74 18.65 11.50
C SER A 13 20.74 17.66 12.12
N LEU A 14 19.74 17.23 11.36
CA LEU A 14 18.77 16.20 11.77
C LEU A 14 19.33 14.78 11.73
N ASN A 15 20.39 14.52 10.95
CA ASN A 15 20.97 13.19 10.79
C ASN A 15 22.51 13.20 10.93
N PRO A 16 23.03 13.56 12.12
CA PRO A 16 24.46 13.75 12.36
C PRO A 16 25.30 12.48 12.16
N GLN A 17 24.69 11.29 12.17
CA GLN A 17 25.37 10.01 11.95
C GLN A 17 25.87 9.77 10.50
N TYR A 18 25.45 10.58 9.51
CA TYR A 18 25.87 10.41 8.11
C TYR A 18 26.99 11.39 7.74
N SER A 19 28.12 10.84 7.25
CA SER A 19 29.20 11.67 6.70
C SER A 19 28.72 12.44 5.46
N GLY A 20 29.30 13.62 5.18
CA GLY A 20 28.91 14.47 4.06
C GLY A 20 28.94 13.75 2.69
N ILE A 21 29.81 12.74 2.55
CA ILE A 21 29.90 11.89 1.35
C ILE A 21 28.68 10.95 1.26
N LYS A 22 28.27 10.30 2.35
CA LYS A 22 27.05 9.45 2.37
C LYS A 22 25.81 10.27 2.02
N LEU A 23 25.74 11.50 2.53
CA LEU A 23 24.64 12.42 2.28
C LEU A 23 24.63 12.90 0.81
N GLY A 24 25.80 13.22 0.25
CA GLY A 24 25.95 13.55 -1.17
C GLY A 24 25.54 12.41 -2.11
N ILE A 25 25.90 11.16 -1.78
CA ILE A 25 25.49 9.98 -2.55
C ILE A 25 23.97 9.79 -2.50
N ILE A 26 23.36 9.88 -1.32
CA ILE A 26 21.90 9.77 -1.17
C ILE A 26 21.18 10.82 -2.02
N VAL A 27 21.62 12.08 -1.95
CA VAL A 27 21.03 13.18 -2.72
C VAL A 27 21.22 12.98 -4.22
N ALA A 28 22.41 12.57 -4.68
CA ALA A 28 22.67 12.29 -6.09
C ALA A 28 21.82 11.13 -6.63
N VAL A 29 21.65 10.07 -5.84
CA VAL A 29 20.78 8.93 -6.16
C VAL A 29 19.32 9.38 -6.27
N ILE A 30 18.83 10.17 -5.31
CA ILE A 30 17.47 10.74 -5.37
C ILE A 30 17.29 11.61 -6.61
N ILE A 31 18.24 12.51 -6.91
CA ILE A 31 18.17 13.40 -8.09
C ILE A 31 18.18 12.60 -9.38
N TYR A 32 19.06 11.60 -9.50
CA TYR A 32 19.12 10.71 -10.67
C TYR A 32 17.79 9.98 -10.88
N PHE A 33 17.20 9.44 -9.82
CA PHE A 33 15.92 8.74 -9.90
C PHE A 33 14.76 9.68 -10.21
N VAL A 34 14.70 10.86 -9.58
CA VAL A 34 13.68 11.88 -9.88
C VAL A 34 13.80 12.33 -11.34
N ALA A 35 15.00 12.62 -11.82
CA ALA A 35 15.23 12.96 -13.22
C ALA A 35 14.79 11.82 -14.14
N LYS A 36 15.14 10.56 -13.83
CA LYS A 36 14.70 9.40 -14.60
C LYS A 36 13.18 9.28 -14.67
N ILE A 37 12.44 9.57 -13.60
CA ILE A 37 10.96 9.63 -13.63
C ILE A 37 10.48 10.68 -14.65
N PHE A 38 11.02 11.90 -14.57
CA PHE A 38 10.63 13.00 -15.46
C PHE A 38 10.96 12.76 -16.94
N PHE A 39 12.03 12.00 -17.23
CA PHE A 39 12.46 11.71 -18.60
C PHE A 39 11.95 10.37 -19.16
N VAL A 40 11.45 9.46 -18.33
CA VAL A 40 11.02 8.11 -18.74
C VAL A 40 9.51 7.88 -18.60
N VAL A 41 8.83 8.60 -17.71
CA VAL A 41 7.40 8.37 -17.43
C VAL A 41 6.57 9.49 -18.04
N GLU A 42 5.86 9.18 -19.12
CA GLU A 42 4.79 10.06 -19.63
C GLU A 42 3.61 10.03 -18.65
N ILE A 43 3.31 11.18 -18.04
CA ILE A 43 2.20 11.29 -17.10
C ILE A 43 0.90 11.28 -17.89
N SER A 44 0.20 10.14 -17.86
CA SER A 44 -1.13 9.99 -18.46
C SER A 44 -2.25 10.31 -17.47
N SER A 45 -3.42 10.68 -17.99
CA SER A 45 -4.64 10.92 -17.18
C SER A 45 -5.01 9.69 -16.34
N SER A 46 -4.83 8.49 -16.89
CA SER A 46 -5.09 7.23 -16.21
C SER A 46 -4.14 6.99 -15.03
N MET A 47 -2.87 7.41 -15.15
CA MET A 47 -1.91 7.32 -14.05
C MET A 47 -2.32 8.23 -12.88
N ILE A 48 -2.75 9.46 -13.16
CA ILE A 48 -3.25 10.38 -12.13
C ILE A 48 -4.49 9.80 -11.42
N ILE A 49 -5.43 9.27 -12.19
CA ILE A 49 -6.63 8.61 -11.66
C ILE A 49 -6.24 7.41 -10.77
N SER A 50 -5.35 6.54 -11.25
CA SER A 50 -4.88 5.38 -10.48
C SER A 50 -4.22 5.78 -9.17
N LEU A 51 -3.43 6.86 -9.16
CA LEU A 51 -2.76 7.35 -7.96
C LEU A 51 -3.77 7.93 -6.96
N ALA A 52 -4.75 8.71 -7.44
CA ALA A 52 -5.82 9.24 -6.60
C ALA A 52 -6.64 8.10 -5.96
N VAL A 53 -7.04 7.10 -6.77
CA VAL A 53 -7.74 5.91 -6.29
C VAL A 53 -6.89 5.13 -5.29
N PHE A 54 -5.60 4.96 -5.54
CA PHE A 54 -4.67 4.29 -4.64
C PHE A 54 -4.62 4.98 -3.26
N VAL A 55 -4.43 6.31 -3.24
CA VAL A 55 -4.33 7.09 -2.01
C VAL A 55 -5.62 6.99 -1.19
N VAL A 56 -6.77 7.06 -1.85
CA VAL A 56 -8.08 6.87 -1.20
C VAL A 56 -8.22 5.45 -0.65
N SER A 57 -7.88 4.44 -1.45
CA SER A 57 -7.97 3.02 -1.07
C SER A 57 -7.11 2.68 0.14
N MET A 58 -5.87 3.16 0.17
CA MET A 58 -4.97 3.04 1.33
C MET A 58 -5.54 3.75 2.56
N THR A 59 -6.14 4.93 2.39
CA THR A 59 -6.76 5.65 3.50
C THR A 59 -7.90 4.85 4.13
N PHE A 60 -8.77 4.25 3.31
CA PHE A 60 -9.84 3.38 3.81
C PHE A 60 -9.29 2.15 4.54
N HIS A 61 -8.26 1.50 4.00
CA HIS A 61 -7.57 0.37 4.62
C HIS A 61 -7.03 0.72 6.01
N GLU A 62 -6.26 1.80 6.12
CA GLU A 62 -5.64 2.27 7.36
C GLU A 62 -6.67 2.71 8.40
N VAL A 63 -7.73 3.41 7.96
CA VAL A 63 -8.83 3.79 8.84
C VAL A 63 -9.57 2.57 9.38
N ALA A 64 -9.70 1.50 8.59
CA ALA A 64 -10.31 0.25 9.05
C ALA A 64 -9.53 -0.37 10.21
N HIS A 65 -8.20 -0.43 10.12
CA HIS A 65 -7.36 -0.89 11.23
C HIS A 65 -7.57 -0.06 12.49
N GLY A 66 -7.49 1.27 12.38
CA GLY A 66 -7.67 2.17 13.51
C GLY A 66 -9.07 2.10 14.13
N TYR A 67 -10.11 1.97 13.30
CA TYR A 67 -11.49 1.84 13.76
C TYR A 67 -11.71 0.53 14.51
N VAL A 68 -11.23 -0.59 13.97
CA VAL A 68 -11.36 -1.90 14.64
C VAL A 68 -10.52 -1.94 15.90
N ALA A 69 -9.30 -1.40 15.91
CA ALA A 69 -8.47 -1.30 17.10
C ALA A 69 -9.20 -0.53 18.23
N TYR A 70 -9.84 0.59 17.89
CA TYR A 70 -10.66 1.35 18.81
C TYR A 70 -11.83 0.55 19.37
N LYS A 71 -12.50 -0.27 18.54
CA LYS A 71 -13.58 -1.16 18.99
C LYS A 71 -13.10 -2.26 19.94
N PHE A 72 -11.84 -2.66 19.83
CA PHE A 72 -11.20 -3.64 20.71
C PHE A 72 -10.45 -3.01 21.90
N GLY A 73 -10.62 -1.70 22.14
CA GLY A 73 -10.11 -1.02 23.33
C GLY A 73 -8.84 -0.19 23.14
N ASP A 74 -8.22 -0.20 21.96
CA ASP A 74 -7.06 0.65 21.66
C ASP A 74 -7.48 2.00 21.04
N ASP A 75 -7.45 3.06 21.84
CA ASP A 75 -7.77 4.42 21.39
C ASP A 75 -6.56 5.19 20.82
N THR A 76 -5.39 4.56 20.66
CA THR A 76 -4.16 5.21 20.18
C THR A 76 -4.36 5.93 18.84
N ALA A 77 -4.94 5.26 17.84
CA ALA A 77 -5.27 5.85 16.55
C ALA A 77 -6.26 7.02 16.65
N LYS A 78 -7.24 6.91 17.57
CA LYS A 78 -8.26 7.94 17.80
C LYS A 78 -7.63 9.19 18.41
N ARG A 79 -6.82 9.03 19.47
CA ARG A 79 -6.09 10.13 20.13
C ARG A 79 -5.09 10.81 19.19
N ALA A 80 -4.46 10.05 18.30
CA ALA A 80 -3.58 10.59 17.26
C ALA A 80 -4.34 11.33 16.13
N GLY A 81 -5.68 11.36 16.15
CA GLY A 81 -6.49 11.99 15.11
C GLY A 81 -6.38 11.32 13.75
N ARG A 82 -6.04 10.02 13.74
CA ARG A 82 -5.75 9.19 12.56
C ARG A 82 -6.96 8.40 12.05
N ILE A 83 -8.02 8.25 12.84
CA ILE A 83 -9.30 7.69 12.35
C ILE A 83 -10.05 8.78 11.56
N THR A 84 -9.59 9.06 10.35
CA THR A 84 -10.15 10.09 9.47
C THR A 84 -9.97 9.70 8.01
N LEU A 85 -10.95 10.04 7.17
CA LEU A 85 -10.87 9.81 5.72
C LEU A 85 -10.07 10.90 4.99
N ASN A 86 -9.43 11.83 5.70
CA ASN A 86 -8.53 12.80 5.09
C ASN A 86 -7.20 12.13 4.70
N PRO A 87 -6.90 11.92 3.41
CA PRO A 87 -5.73 11.17 2.99
C PRO A 87 -4.42 11.83 3.39
N LEU A 88 -4.41 13.16 3.52
CA LEU A 88 -3.22 13.94 3.89
C LEU A 88 -2.69 13.56 5.28
N LYS A 89 -3.53 12.98 6.16
CA LYS A 89 -3.09 12.52 7.49
C LYS A 89 -2.42 11.14 7.47
N HIS A 90 -2.55 10.41 6.37
CA HIS A 90 -2.06 9.03 6.18
C HIS A 90 -0.88 8.94 5.22
N LEU A 91 -0.64 9.98 4.42
CA LEU A 91 0.53 10.05 3.56
C LEU A 91 1.83 10.27 4.36
N ASP A 92 2.84 9.45 4.08
CA ASP A 92 4.21 9.69 4.53
C ASP A 92 5.06 10.19 3.36
N LEU A 93 5.64 11.39 3.48
CA LEU A 93 6.56 11.92 2.48
C LEU A 93 7.83 11.06 2.34
N THR A 94 8.23 10.34 3.39
CA THR A 94 9.36 9.40 3.33
C THR A 94 8.97 8.06 2.67
N GLY A 95 7.71 7.66 2.82
CA GLY A 95 7.11 6.47 2.19
C GLY A 95 6.90 6.59 0.68
N ILE A 96 6.87 7.82 0.13
CA ILE A 96 6.76 8.08 -1.31
C ILE A 96 7.99 7.57 -2.10
N ILE A 97 9.15 7.41 -1.44
CA ILE A 97 10.37 6.91 -2.08
C ILE A 97 10.16 5.47 -2.60
N LEU A 98 9.39 4.65 -1.90
CA LEU A 98 9.15 3.26 -2.27
C LEU A 98 8.33 3.07 -3.56
N PRO A 99 7.11 3.63 -3.70
CA PRO A 99 6.36 3.56 -4.95
C PRO A 99 7.12 4.19 -6.12
N ILE A 100 7.95 5.22 -5.86
CA ILE A 100 8.86 5.78 -6.85
C ILE A 100 9.91 4.76 -7.32
N LEU A 101 10.58 4.05 -6.39
CA LEU A 101 11.58 3.03 -6.73
C LEU A 101 10.96 1.81 -7.43
N ILE A 102 9.74 1.43 -7.06
CA ILE A 102 8.98 0.33 -7.68
C ILE A 102 8.58 0.71 -9.12
N LEU A 103 8.05 1.92 -9.33
CA LEU A 103 7.80 2.47 -10.67
C LEU A 103 9.06 2.45 -11.55
N LEU A 104 10.22 2.76 -10.96
CA LEU A 104 11.52 2.80 -11.65
C LEU A 104 12.14 1.42 -11.95
N SER A 105 11.66 0.36 -11.30
CA SER A 105 12.09 -1.02 -11.53
C SER A 105 11.38 -1.69 -12.72
N GLY A 106 10.47 -0.97 -13.39
CA GLY A 106 9.61 -1.52 -14.46
C GLY A 106 8.37 -2.23 -13.93
N PHE A 107 8.16 -2.22 -12.62
CA PHE A 107 6.96 -2.75 -11.98
C PHE A 107 5.80 -1.76 -12.18
N LYS A 108 4.82 -2.14 -13.02
CA LYS A 108 3.71 -1.26 -13.45
C LYS A 108 2.61 -1.08 -12.40
N PHE A 109 2.74 -1.71 -11.22
CA PHE A 109 1.77 -1.61 -10.12
C PHE A 109 2.32 -0.74 -8.99
N LEU A 110 1.54 0.26 -8.59
CA LEU A 110 1.84 1.14 -7.47
C LEU A 110 1.60 0.40 -6.15
N VAL A 111 2.67 -0.12 -5.53
CA VAL A 111 2.68 -0.47 -4.10
C VAL A 111 3.21 0.75 -3.35
N GLY A 112 2.30 1.61 -2.88
CA GLY A 112 2.65 2.77 -2.08
C GLY A 112 2.79 2.43 -0.59
N TRP A 113 3.78 3.05 0.05
CA TRP A 113 3.98 2.98 1.49
C TRP A 113 3.25 4.15 2.15
N ALA A 114 2.13 3.88 2.82
CA ALA A 114 1.46 4.85 3.69
C ALA A 114 2.11 4.86 5.07
N LYS A 115 1.95 5.94 5.84
CA LYS A 115 2.32 5.92 7.27
C LYS A 115 1.24 5.12 7.99
N PRO A 116 1.53 3.90 8.48
CA PRO A 116 0.50 3.07 9.08
C PRO A 116 -0.14 3.77 10.28
N VAL A 117 -1.43 3.54 10.47
CA VAL A 117 -2.16 4.04 11.64
C VAL A 117 -1.58 3.40 12.90
N PRO A 118 -1.25 4.19 13.94
CA PRO A 118 -0.65 3.65 15.14
C PRO A 118 -1.69 2.80 15.88
N VAL A 119 -1.40 1.51 16.00
CA VAL A 119 -2.16 0.56 16.80
C VAL A 119 -1.26 0.04 17.91
N ASN A 120 -1.71 0.16 19.16
CA ASN A 120 -1.09 -0.49 20.29
C ASN A 120 -1.78 -1.84 20.55
N PHE A 121 -1.14 -2.92 20.13
CA PHE A 121 -1.69 -4.27 20.26
C PHE A 121 -1.79 -4.74 21.73
N ASP A 122 -1.04 -4.15 22.65
CA ASP A 122 -1.09 -4.49 24.08
C ASP A 122 -2.39 -4.00 24.75
N ASN A 123 -3.04 -2.98 24.15
CA ASN A 123 -4.30 -2.43 24.65
C ASN A 123 -5.54 -3.23 24.20
N LEU A 124 -5.38 -4.19 23.29
CA LEU A 124 -6.51 -4.90 22.70
C LEU A 124 -7.09 -5.93 23.67
N ASN A 125 -8.41 -5.93 23.81
CA ASN A 125 -9.14 -6.87 24.66
C ASN A 125 -10.35 -7.46 23.93
N PRO A 126 -10.40 -8.79 23.67
CA PRO A 126 -9.38 -9.81 23.97
C PRO A 126 -8.15 -9.71 23.04
N PRO A 127 -6.89 -9.91 23.51
CA PRO A 127 -5.69 -9.61 22.74
C PRO A 127 -5.59 -10.33 21.39
N ARG A 128 -5.73 -11.67 21.37
CA ARG A 128 -5.61 -12.45 20.13
C ARG A 128 -6.73 -12.18 19.13
N ARG A 129 -7.97 -12.08 19.62
CA ARG A 129 -9.13 -11.79 18.77
C ARG A 129 -9.06 -10.38 18.22
N GLY A 130 -8.67 -9.40 19.05
CA GLY A 130 -8.45 -8.03 18.64
C GLY A 130 -7.35 -7.94 17.59
N LEU A 131 -6.20 -8.59 17.81
CA LEU A 131 -5.12 -8.63 16.83
C LEU A 131 -5.57 -9.19 15.48
N PHE A 132 -6.27 -10.33 15.49
CA PHE A 132 -6.83 -10.92 14.27
C PHE A 132 -7.80 -9.97 13.55
N CYS A 133 -8.76 -9.42 14.29
CA CYS A 133 -9.79 -8.54 13.72
C CYS A 133 -9.18 -7.25 13.17
N VAL A 134 -8.19 -6.67 13.86
CA VAL A 134 -7.46 -5.52 13.38
C VAL A 134 -6.71 -5.89 12.09
N ALA A 135 -5.94 -6.97 12.08
CA ALA A 135 -5.15 -7.35 10.91
C ALA A 135 -6.01 -7.61 9.67
N ILE A 136 -7.18 -8.25 9.83
CA ILE A 136 -8.06 -8.52 8.68
C ILE A 136 -8.90 -7.31 8.24
N ALA A 137 -9.02 -6.27 9.08
CA ALA A 137 -9.91 -5.14 8.82
C ALA A 137 -9.61 -4.41 7.51
N GLY A 138 -8.34 -4.04 7.29
CA GLY A 138 -7.90 -3.37 6.07
C GLY A 138 -8.15 -4.23 4.82
N ILE A 139 -7.77 -5.51 4.89
CA ILE A 139 -7.97 -6.50 3.82
C ILE A 139 -9.45 -6.61 3.43
N VAL A 140 -10.34 -6.74 4.42
CA VAL A 140 -11.78 -6.84 4.19
C VAL A 140 -12.32 -5.59 3.52
N VAL A 141 -11.91 -4.40 3.97
CA VAL A 141 -12.33 -3.14 3.35
C VAL A 141 -11.88 -3.04 1.90
N ASN A 142 -10.65 -3.44 1.59
CA ASN A 142 -10.22 -3.49 0.19
C ASN A 142 -11.07 -4.47 -0.64
N PHE A 143 -11.31 -5.69 -0.18
CA PHE A 143 -12.14 -6.62 -0.95
C PHE A 143 -13.59 -6.12 -1.13
N ILE A 144 -14.16 -5.44 -0.13
CA ILE A 144 -15.46 -4.79 -0.25
C ILE A 144 -15.43 -3.70 -1.34
N ILE A 145 -14.44 -2.81 -1.32
CA ILE A 145 -14.32 -1.75 -2.34
C ILE A 145 -14.11 -2.36 -3.73
N SER A 146 -13.29 -3.41 -3.83
CA SER A 146 -13.06 -4.13 -5.09
C SER A 146 -14.35 -4.74 -5.63
N ALA A 147 -15.13 -5.43 -4.79
CA ALA A 147 -16.40 -6.03 -5.18
C ALA A 147 -17.44 -4.98 -5.61
N ILE A 148 -17.57 -3.88 -4.85
CA ILE A 148 -18.46 -2.76 -5.22
C ILE A 148 -18.05 -2.18 -6.56
N SER A 149 -16.75 -1.94 -6.77
CA SER A 149 -16.23 -1.37 -8.02
C SER A 149 -16.46 -2.31 -9.22
N LEU A 150 -16.35 -3.62 -9.02
CA LEU A 150 -16.64 -4.62 -10.05
C LEU A 150 -18.13 -4.63 -10.44
N VAL A 151 -19.03 -4.53 -9.46
CA VAL A 151 -20.48 -4.41 -9.70
C VAL A 151 -20.79 -3.12 -10.45
N LEU A 152 -20.20 -2.00 -10.02
CA LEU A 152 -20.37 -0.71 -10.71
C LEU A 152 -19.83 -0.75 -12.14
N LEU A 153 -18.68 -1.39 -12.38
CA LEU A 153 -18.13 -1.58 -13.72
C LEU A 153 -19.09 -2.37 -14.62
N LYS A 154 -19.73 -3.43 -14.09
CA LYS A 154 -20.70 -4.24 -14.83
C LYS A 154 -21.96 -3.47 -15.17
N VAL A 155 -22.56 -2.80 -14.17
CA VAL A 155 -23.85 -2.12 -14.32
C VAL A 155 -23.68 -0.85 -15.16
N MET A 156 -22.68 -0.03 -14.85
CA MET A 156 -22.46 1.24 -15.54
C MET A 156 -21.87 1.08 -16.94
N GLY A 157 -21.15 -0.02 -17.21
CA GLY A 157 -20.62 -0.31 -18.54
C GLY A 157 -21.68 -0.58 -19.61
N GLN A 158 -22.96 -0.70 -19.23
CA GLN A 158 -24.09 -0.74 -20.17
C GLN A 158 -24.54 0.67 -20.62
N TYR A 159 -24.19 1.70 -19.85
CA TYR A 159 -24.67 3.07 -20.02
C TYR A 159 -23.55 4.06 -20.35
N LEU A 160 -22.31 3.74 -20.02
CA LEU A 160 -21.14 4.60 -20.19
C LEU A 160 -20.20 4.02 -21.23
N ASP A 161 -19.63 4.89 -22.05
CA ASP A 161 -18.56 4.54 -22.97
C ASP A 161 -17.32 4.05 -22.22
N ALA A 162 -16.53 3.19 -22.87
CA ALA A 162 -15.31 2.64 -22.28
C ALA A 162 -14.27 3.72 -21.92
N GLU A 163 -14.24 4.83 -22.66
CA GLU A 163 -13.35 5.97 -22.43
C GLU A 163 -13.81 6.89 -21.31
N ASN A 164 -14.98 6.63 -20.72
CA ASN A 164 -15.52 7.46 -19.66
C ASN A 164 -14.61 7.42 -18.40
N ILE A 165 -14.40 8.58 -17.80
CA ILE A 165 -13.58 8.71 -16.59
C ILE A 165 -14.07 7.82 -15.43
N PHE A 166 -15.39 7.65 -15.28
CA PHE A 166 -15.96 6.79 -14.25
C PHE A 166 -15.64 5.31 -14.48
N MET A 167 -15.67 4.84 -15.74
CA MET A 167 -15.26 3.47 -16.09
C MET A 167 -13.79 3.23 -15.73
N THR A 168 -12.94 4.23 -16.01
CA THR A 168 -11.52 4.20 -15.62
C THR A 168 -11.36 4.16 -14.10
N ILE A 169 -12.10 4.98 -13.35
CA ILE A 169 -12.09 4.98 -11.88
C ILE A 169 -12.52 3.63 -11.33
N PHE A 170 -13.64 3.05 -11.81
CA PHE A 170 -14.14 1.76 -11.33
C PHE A 170 -13.16 0.62 -11.63
N LEU A 171 -12.55 0.61 -12.81
CA LEU A 171 -11.55 -0.38 -13.17
C LEU A 171 -10.33 -0.30 -12.25
N TYR A 172 -9.77 0.90 -12.03
CA TYR A 172 -8.64 1.06 -11.11
C TYR A 172 -9.03 0.78 -9.66
N ALA A 173 -10.22 1.18 -9.21
CA ALA A 173 -10.69 0.90 -7.85
C ALA A 173 -10.83 -0.61 -7.62
N TYR A 174 -11.35 -1.34 -8.61
CA TYR A 174 -11.39 -2.80 -8.60
C TYR A 174 -9.98 -3.41 -8.51
N LEU A 175 -9.09 -3.08 -9.45
CA LEU A 175 -7.76 -3.67 -9.55
C LEU A 175 -6.88 -3.33 -8.33
N ILE A 176 -6.83 -2.05 -7.95
CA ILE A 176 -5.96 -1.59 -6.86
C ILE A 176 -6.41 -2.18 -5.53
N ASN A 177 -7.71 -2.20 -5.24
CA ASN A 177 -8.18 -2.77 -3.98
C ASN A 177 -8.02 -4.29 -3.96
N LEU A 178 -8.26 -4.99 -5.08
CA LEU A 178 -7.98 -6.42 -5.15
C LEU A 178 -6.50 -6.70 -4.87
N LEU A 179 -5.60 -5.91 -5.45
CA LEU A 179 -4.16 -6.03 -5.26
C LEU A 179 -3.76 -5.74 -3.82
N LEU A 180 -4.24 -4.64 -3.23
CA LEU A 180 -3.96 -4.28 -1.85
C LEU A 180 -4.41 -5.37 -0.87
N GLY A 181 -5.60 -5.95 -1.08
CA GLY A 181 -6.10 -7.06 -0.27
C GLY A 181 -5.23 -8.32 -0.42
N LEU A 182 -4.92 -8.73 -1.65
CA LEU A 182 -4.10 -9.93 -1.92
C LEU A 182 -2.66 -9.77 -1.43
N PHE A 183 -2.07 -8.60 -1.62
CA PHE A 183 -0.72 -8.30 -1.16
C PHE A 183 -0.63 -8.33 0.37
N ASN A 184 -1.61 -7.73 1.06
CA ASN A 184 -1.67 -7.78 2.51
C ASN A 184 -2.05 -9.16 3.07
N LEU A 185 -2.49 -10.12 2.26
CA LEU A 185 -2.65 -11.52 2.69
C LEU A 185 -1.33 -12.31 2.72
N ILE A 186 -0.24 -11.78 2.16
CA ILE A 186 1.06 -12.47 2.17
C ILE A 186 1.47 -12.74 3.63
N PRO A 187 1.81 -13.99 3.99
CA PRO A 187 2.02 -14.45 5.37
C PRO A 187 3.38 -14.01 5.95
N ILE A 188 3.69 -12.72 5.90
CA ILE A 188 5.00 -12.17 6.27
C ILE A 188 4.78 -10.83 6.98
N THR A 189 5.33 -10.64 8.17
CA THR A 189 5.36 -9.32 8.81
C THR A 189 6.34 -8.41 8.06
N PRO A 190 6.07 -7.10 7.92
CA PRO A 190 5.00 -6.32 8.54
C PRO A 190 3.59 -6.39 7.91
N LEU A 191 3.36 -7.17 6.85
CA LEU A 191 2.04 -7.27 6.22
C LEU A 191 1.01 -7.93 7.15
N ASP A 192 -0.26 -7.59 6.93
CA ASP A 192 -1.37 -8.04 7.76
C ASP A 192 -1.53 -9.57 7.80
N GLY A 193 -1.25 -10.27 6.71
CA GLY A 193 -1.30 -11.73 6.61
C GLY A 193 -0.36 -12.41 7.59
N GLY A 194 0.81 -11.80 7.83
CA GLY A 194 1.73 -12.24 8.87
C GLY A 194 1.15 -12.07 10.27
N ARG A 195 0.46 -10.95 10.54
CA ARG A 195 -0.22 -10.68 11.83
C ARG A 195 -1.45 -11.57 12.03
N ILE A 196 -2.16 -11.90 10.96
CA ILE A 196 -3.24 -12.90 10.97
C ILE A 196 -2.66 -14.22 11.46
N ILE A 197 -1.59 -14.73 10.84
CA ILE A 197 -0.93 -15.97 11.29
C ILE A 197 -0.45 -15.86 12.74
N TYR A 198 0.21 -14.76 13.07
CA TYR A 198 0.69 -14.50 14.41
C TYR A 198 -0.43 -14.67 15.46
N SER A 199 -1.62 -14.12 15.19
CA SER A 199 -2.74 -14.07 16.12
C SER A 199 -3.30 -15.44 16.54
N PHE A 200 -3.25 -16.44 15.66
CA PHE A 200 -3.72 -17.80 15.93
C PHE A 200 -2.59 -18.79 16.25
N SER A 201 -1.34 -18.33 16.22
CA SER A 201 -0.18 -19.21 16.33
C SER A 201 0.25 -19.50 17.77
N GLY A 202 0.99 -20.60 17.94
CA GLY A 202 1.63 -20.95 19.20
C GLY A 202 2.93 -20.17 19.43
N LYS A 203 3.48 -20.24 20.66
CA LYS A 203 4.68 -19.49 21.08
C LYS A 203 5.86 -19.58 20.09
N LYS A 204 6.15 -20.78 19.56
CA LYS A 204 7.25 -21.02 18.61
C LYS A 204 7.12 -20.19 17.32
N VAL A 205 5.90 -20.08 16.80
CA VAL A 205 5.64 -19.32 15.57
C VAL A 205 5.71 -17.82 15.87
N MET A 206 5.13 -17.37 16.99
CA MET A 206 5.26 -15.98 17.42
C MET A 206 6.73 -15.56 17.58
N GLU A 207 7.56 -16.39 18.20
CA GLU A 207 9.00 -16.14 18.33
C GLU A 207 9.71 -16.06 16.98
N PHE A 208 9.34 -16.92 16.02
CA PHE A 208 9.85 -16.85 14.66
C PHE A 208 9.46 -15.53 13.98
N TYR A 209 8.18 -15.15 14.04
CA TYR A 209 7.68 -13.90 13.46
C TYR A 209 8.36 -12.66 14.08
N ASN A 210 8.52 -12.63 15.40
CA ASN A 210 9.25 -11.55 16.10
C ASN A 210 10.72 -11.46 15.62
N LYS A 211 11.38 -12.60 15.31
CA LYS A 211 12.76 -12.62 14.80
C LYS A 211 12.87 -12.10 13.37
N ILE A 212 11.89 -12.42 12.50
CA ILE A 212 11.92 -12.02 11.09
C ILE A 212 11.37 -10.61 10.85
N GLU A 213 10.55 -10.06 11.76
CA GLU A 213 9.90 -8.75 11.60
C GLU A 213 10.91 -7.63 11.28
N LYS A 214 12.09 -7.64 11.92
CA LYS A 214 13.18 -6.68 11.65
C LYS A 214 13.74 -6.75 10.22
N TYR A 215 13.58 -7.89 9.54
CA TYR A 215 13.94 -8.09 8.15
C TYR A 215 12.73 -8.04 7.22
N GLY A 216 11.52 -7.87 7.75
CA GLY A 216 10.26 -8.02 7.02
C GLY A 216 10.20 -7.16 5.76
N ILE A 217 10.61 -5.90 5.87
CA ILE A 217 10.69 -4.98 4.72
C ILE A 217 11.63 -5.53 3.64
N LEU A 218 12.84 -5.99 4.01
CA LEU A 218 13.80 -6.56 3.06
C LEU A 218 13.28 -7.84 2.41
N ILE A 219 12.56 -8.68 3.16
CA ILE A 219 11.94 -9.90 2.65
C ILE A 219 10.85 -9.55 1.62
N ILE A 220 10.00 -8.56 1.92
CA ILE A 220 8.98 -8.07 0.98
C ILE A 220 9.64 -7.56 -0.31
N PHE A 221 10.71 -6.76 -0.19
CA PHE A 221 11.47 -6.31 -1.37
C PHE A 221 12.02 -7.47 -2.18
N ALA A 222 12.63 -8.46 -1.54
CA ALA A 222 13.17 -9.63 -2.24
C ALA A 222 12.05 -10.40 -2.96
N ILE A 223 10.89 -10.56 -2.33
CA ILE A 223 9.73 -11.23 -2.92
C ILE A 223 9.19 -10.45 -4.12
N VAL A 224 9.01 -9.14 -3.99
CA VAL A 224 8.51 -8.29 -5.08
C VAL A 224 9.51 -8.22 -6.23
N TYR A 225 10.81 -8.14 -5.94
CA TYR A 225 11.83 -8.03 -6.98
C TYR A 225 12.06 -9.36 -7.71
N LEU A 226 12.32 -10.45 -6.97
CA LEU A 226 12.61 -11.77 -7.54
C LEU A 226 11.35 -12.45 -8.09
N GLY A 227 10.22 -12.28 -7.41
CA GLY A 227 8.93 -12.85 -7.77
C GLY A 227 8.06 -11.94 -8.64
N SER A 228 8.59 -10.79 -9.06
CA SER A 228 7.89 -9.74 -9.81
C SER A 228 6.93 -10.28 -10.87
N THR A 229 7.45 -11.06 -11.82
CA THR A 229 6.67 -11.62 -12.93
C THR A 229 5.61 -12.60 -12.46
N VAL A 230 5.95 -13.51 -11.53
CA VAL A 230 5.04 -14.54 -11.03
C VAL A 230 3.91 -13.92 -10.22
N LEU A 231 4.21 -12.96 -9.36
CA LEU A 231 3.23 -12.23 -8.57
C LEU A 231 2.30 -11.40 -9.46
N ALA A 232 2.85 -10.69 -10.45
CA ALA A 232 2.05 -9.95 -11.41
C ALA A 232 1.12 -10.88 -12.20
N GLN A 233 1.64 -12.00 -12.73
CA GLN A 233 0.83 -12.96 -13.47
C GLN A 233 -0.26 -13.60 -12.59
N GLY A 234 0.06 -13.97 -11.35
CA GLY A 234 -0.89 -14.52 -10.39
C GLY A 234 -1.99 -13.52 -10.07
N PHE A 235 -1.61 -12.26 -9.79
CA PHE A 235 -2.57 -11.17 -9.57
C PHE A 235 -3.48 -10.97 -10.77
N LEU A 236 -2.93 -10.87 -11.97
CA LEU A 236 -3.70 -10.69 -13.21
C LEU A 236 -4.64 -11.86 -13.47
N THR A 237 -4.20 -13.09 -13.20
CA THR A 237 -5.04 -14.28 -13.36
C THR A 237 -6.25 -14.23 -12.41
N ILE A 238 -6.04 -13.82 -11.16
CA ILE A 238 -7.13 -13.67 -10.18
C ILE A 238 -8.06 -12.51 -10.60
N ALA A 239 -7.50 -11.39 -11.03
CA ALA A 239 -8.27 -10.23 -11.47
C ALA A 239 -9.12 -10.54 -12.72
N ASP A 240 -8.55 -11.23 -13.69
CA ASP A 240 -9.24 -11.68 -14.90
C ASP A 240 -10.31 -12.73 -14.59
N PHE A 241 -10.04 -13.66 -13.66
CA PHE A 241 -11.04 -14.63 -13.18
C PHE A 241 -12.31 -13.93 -12.66
N PHE A 242 -12.17 -12.93 -11.79
CA PHE A 242 -13.33 -12.23 -11.24
C PHE A 242 -14.03 -11.32 -12.27
N LEU A 243 -13.30 -10.73 -13.22
CA LEU A 243 -13.91 -10.00 -14.35
C LEU A 243 -14.76 -10.93 -15.20
N LYS A 244 -14.22 -12.10 -15.58
CA LYS A 244 -14.94 -13.12 -16.34
C LYS A 244 -16.14 -13.67 -15.58
N LEU A 245 -15.99 -13.89 -14.26
CA LEU A 245 -17.09 -14.32 -13.38
C LEU A 245 -18.24 -13.28 -13.37
N ALA A 246 -17.92 -11.99 -13.38
CA ALA A 246 -18.89 -10.91 -13.51
C ALA A 246 -19.44 -10.73 -14.95
N GLY A 247 -18.99 -11.55 -15.91
CA GLY A 247 -19.34 -11.44 -17.32
C GLY A 247 -18.82 -10.15 -17.95
N ILE A 248 -17.66 -9.67 -17.52
CA ILE A 248 -16.96 -8.51 -18.08
C ILE A 248 -15.76 -9.02 -18.89
N ASN A 249 -15.78 -8.80 -20.20
CA ASN A 249 -14.70 -9.24 -21.09
C ASN A 249 -13.74 -8.08 -21.37
N ILE A 250 -12.90 -7.75 -20.39
CA ILE A 250 -11.81 -6.79 -20.55
C ILE A 250 -10.50 -7.58 -20.56
N ALA A 251 -9.71 -7.45 -21.63
CA ALA A 251 -8.38 -7.99 -21.67
C ALA A 251 -7.45 -7.10 -20.81
N LEU A 252 -7.02 -7.60 -19.65
CA LEU A 252 -5.99 -6.94 -18.86
C LEU A 252 -4.63 -7.16 -19.54
N THR A 253 -4.24 -6.26 -20.44
CA THR A 253 -2.90 -6.23 -21.04
C THR A 253 -2.00 -5.27 -20.27
N PHE A 254 -0.94 -5.79 -19.65
CA PHE A 254 0.15 -4.99 -19.06
C PHE A 254 1.49 -5.49 -19.55
#